data_AF-A0A1F5K9W3-F1
#
_entry.id   AF-A0A1F5K9W3-F1
#
_cell.length_a   1.000
_cell.length_b   1.000
_cell.length_c   1.000
_cell.angle_alpha   90.00
_cell.angle_beta   90.00
_cell.angle_gamma   90.00
#
_symmetry.space_group_name_H-M   'P 1'
#
loop_
_entity.id
_entity.type
_entity.pdbx_description
1 polymer ?
#
loop_
_entity_poly.entity_id
_entity_poly.type
_entity_poly.pdbx_seq_one_letter_code
_entity_poly.pdbx_strand_id
1 'polypeptide(L)'
;MLKIFNTLSRKVEEFVPINPPKVGMYACGPTVYDYTHIGHLRKYIGDDILRRVLAVNGYDVKHVMNITDVGHLTSDEDAGDDKLEKGAKERGKTVWEVAKFFEEFFFKSVESVNVLRPNIIAKATEHIREQIKLIEKLEKKGFIYQTPEAIYFDISKFSEYGKLSGQSLEDEKTGARQEVVVDQNKKNPQDFALWFFTVGRFASHSMKWSSPWGEGFPGWHIECSAMSMEYLGDTIDIHTGGIDHINIHHTNEIAQSEAATGKPFVRFWVHNEFLLVDGEKMSKSKKNFYTVDDITPRGVDPLALRYLFLTAHYRDKINFTWKSLEASQNALNNLRDEVREWLTVIPSDSEESQASKDKSRDFSAAPRNDNSYYQRFLDVLNNDLNTPQALAVMWEMVKSDLPNSVKAAITLEMDKILGLGLEKYVGKKLEIPKEVMELVEKRENVRKSGDFEKSDKLRKKVKEMGYDIEDSVRGSKVRKSS
;
A
#
# COMPACT_ATOMS: atom_id res chain seq x y z
N MET A 1 -16.66 5.38 -16.78
CA MET A 1 -16.54 6.48 -15.80
C MET A 1 -16.09 5.87 -14.49
N LEU A 2 -15.09 6.47 -13.83
CA LEU A 2 -14.55 5.97 -12.58
C LEU A 2 -15.51 6.25 -11.42
N LYS A 3 -15.79 5.25 -10.60
CA LYS A 3 -16.55 5.34 -9.36
C LYS A 3 -15.74 4.78 -8.20
N ILE A 4 -15.81 5.45 -7.06
CA ILE A 4 -15.04 5.12 -5.86
C ILE A 4 -15.97 5.21 -4.65
N PHE A 5 -15.85 4.27 -3.72
CA PHE A 5 -16.52 4.36 -2.43
C PHE A 5 -15.92 5.48 -1.60
N ASN A 6 -16.75 6.45 -1.25
CA ASN A 6 -16.39 7.57 -0.40
C ASN A 6 -16.81 7.28 1.04
N THR A 7 -15.86 7.18 1.96
CA THR A 7 -16.16 6.91 3.38
C THR A 7 -17.08 7.95 3.99
N LEU A 8 -16.95 9.22 3.60
CA LEU A 8 -17.77 10.30 4.14
C LEU A 8 -19.27 10.13 3.83
N SER A 9 -19.61 9.71 2.61
CA SER A 9 -21.01 9.52 2.20
C SER A 9 -21.51 8.09 2.33
N ARG A 10 -20.59 7.14 2.52
CA ARG A 10 -20.82 5.69 2.57
C ARG A 10 -21.43 5.13 1.30
N LYS A 11 -21.10 5.72 0.14
CA LYS A 11 -21.62 5.32 -1.17
C LYS A 11 -20.49 5.23 -2.19
N VAL A 12 -20.70 4.37 -3.19
CA VAL A 12 -19.90 4.40 -4.42
C VAL A 12 -20.40 5.57 -5.26
N GLU A 13 -19.53 6.55 -5.47
CA GLU A 13 -19.83 7.81 -6.15
C GLU A 13 -18.98 7.95 -7.41
N GLU A 14 -19.50 8.67 -8.39
CA GLU A 14 -18.70 9.05 -9.56
C GLU A 14 -17.56 9.99 -9.14
N PHE A 15 -16.33 9.63 -9.51
CA PHE A 15 -15.17 10.44 -9.22
C PHE A 15 -15.01 11.57 -10.25
N VAL A 16 -15.11 12.81 -9.77
CA VAL A 16 -14.86 14.02 -10.56
C VAL A 16 -13.90 14.92 -9.79
N PRO A 17 -12.69 15.21 -10.32
CA PRO A 17 -11.73 16.04 -9.62
C PRO A 17 -12.17 17.51 -9.56
N ILE A 18 -11.56 18.26 -8.64
CA ILE A 18 -11.71 19.70 -8.46
C ILE A 18 -11.27 20.43 -9.74
N ASN A 19 -10.13 20.03 -10.33
CA ASN A 19 -9.56 20.68 -11.50
C ASN A 19 -9.17 19.66 -12.59
N PRO A 20 -10.13 19.10 -13.36
CA PRO A 20 -9.82 18.13 -14.41
C PRO A 20 -8.81 18.68 -15.43
N PRO A 21 -7.83 17.88 -15.89
CA PRO A 21 -7.61 16.45 -15.59
C PRO A 21 -6.72 16.20 -14.35
N LYS A 22 -6.38 17.22 -13.57
CA LYS A 22 -5.45 17.10 -12.43
C LYS A 22 -6.17 16.52 -11.21
N VAL A 23 -5.47 15.64 -10.48
CA VAL A 23 -5.94 15.02 -9.24
C VAL A 23 -4.88 15.19 -8.16
N GLY A 24 -5.23 15.85 -7.06
CA GLY A 24 -4.43 15.89 -5.84
C GLY A 24 -4.79 14.73 -4.91
N MET A 25 -3.86 13.79 -4.74
CA MET A 25 -4.04 12.63 -3.85
C MET A 25 -3.05 12.73 -2.70
N TYR A 26 -3.56 12.75 -1.47
CA TYR A 26 -2.76 12.60 -0.26
C TYR A 26 -2.95 11.20 0.34
N ALA A 27 -1.87 10.53 0.70
CA ALA A 27 -1.91 9.23 1.35
C ALA A 27 -1.13 9.29 2.66
N CYS A 28 -1.75 8.98 3.80
CA CYS A 28 -1.01 8.88 5.06
C CYS A 28 0.10 7.83 4.93
N GLY A 29 1.33 8.24 5.21
CA GLY A 29 2.51 7.40 5.19
C GLY A 29 2.82 6.77 6.56
N PRO A 30 3.99 6.13 6.69
CA PRO A 30 4.36 5.40 7.89
C PRO A 30 4.90 6.33 8.98
N THR A 31 4.73 5.89 10.24
CA THR A 31 5.59 6.33 11.34
C THR A 31 6.85 5.49 11.37
N VAL A 32 8.00 6.13 11.22
CA VAL A 32 9.28 5.44 10.98
C VAL A 32 10.02 5.09 12.29
N TYR A 33 9.33 4.42 13.21
CA TYR A 33 9.90 3.94 14.47
C TYR A 33 10.11 2.42 14.52
N ASP A 34 9.54 1.71 13.55
CA ASP A 34 9.50 0.26 13.52
C ASP A 34 9.39 -0.28 12.08
N TYR A 35 9.55 -1.59 11.93
CA TYR A 35 9.52 -2.24 10.62
C TYR A 35 8.15 -2.13 9.95
N THR A 36 8.16 -1.91 8.64
CA THR A 36 6.95 -1.99 7.82
C THR A 36 6.53 -3.46 7.67
N HIS A 37 5.36 -3.81 8.20
CA HIS A 37 4.80 -5.15 8.08
C HIS A 37 3.91 -5.33 6.85
N ILE A 38 3.55 -6.58 6.53
CA ILE A 38 2.74 -6.92 5.35
C ILE A 38 1.33 -6.29 5.35
N GLY A 39 0.78 -6.00 6.52
CA GLY A 39 -0.46 -5.23 6.66
C GLY A 39 -0.34 -3.79 6.14
N HIS A 40 0.79 -3.12 6.40
CA HIS A 40 1.08 -1.81 5.80
C HIS A 40 1.19 -1.91 4.29
N LEU A 41 1.92 -2.91 3.77
CA LEU A 41 2.08 -3.11 2.33
C LEU A 41 0.75 -3.27 1.61
N ARG A 42 -0.24 -3.92 2.24
CA ARG A 42 -1.60 -4.02 1.70
C ARG A 42 -2.17 -2.64 1.40
N LYS A 43 -2.11 -1.71 2.37
CA LYS A 43 -2.61 -0.34 2.22
C LYS A 43 -1.88 0.39 1.09
N TYR A 44 -0.55 0.34 1.07
CA TYR A 44 0.24 1.03 0.04
C TYR A 44 0.08 0.43 -1.37
N ILE A 45 -0.20 -0.87 -1.48
CA ILE A 45 -0.60 -1.50 -2.74
C ILE A 45 -1.98 -1.00 -3.16
N GLY A 46 -2.93 -0.83 -2.23
CA GLY A 46 -4.22 -0.21 -2.51
C GLY A 46 -4.09 1.22 -3.07
N ASP A 47 -3.25 2.05 -2.44
CA ASP A 47 -2.96 3.41 -2.91
C ASP A 47 -2.33 3.41 -4.31
N ASP A 48 -1.41 2.48 -4.56
CA ASP A 48 -0.74 2.30 -5.85
C ASP A 48 -1.74 1.89 -6.95
N ILE A 49 -2.65 0.96 -6.65
CA ILE A 49 -3.72 0.56 -7.59
C ILE A 49 -4.63 1.75 -7.90
N LEU A 50 -5.06 2.51 -6.88
CA LEU A 50 -5.87 3.71 -7.09
C LEU A 50 -5.15 4.72 -8.00
N ARG A 51 -3.87 5.01 -7.75
CA ARG A 51 -3.07 5.90 -8.59
C ARG A 51 -2.97 5.41 -10.03
N ARG A 52 -2.73 4.11 -10.25
CA ARG A 52 -2.63 3.52 -11.59
C ARG A 52 -3.97 3.53 -12.32
N VAL A 53 -5.08 3.31 -11.61
CA VAL A 53 -6.44 3.41 -12.17
C VAL A 53 -6.79 4.85 -12.54
N LEU A 54 -6.43 5.83 -11.71
CA LEU A 54 -6.60 7.25 -12.06
C LEU A 54 -5.83 7.60 -13.33
N ALA A 55 -4.56 7.18 -13.42
CA ALA A 55 -3.72 7.45 -14.57
C ALA A 55 -4.26 6.83 -15.87
N VAL A 56 -4.74 5.57 -15.85
CA VAL A 56 -5.32 4.95 -17.07
C VAL A 56 -6.64 5.61 -17.50
N ASN A 57 -7.36 6.24 -16.58
CA ASN A 57 -8.54 7.06 -16.91
C ASN A 57 -8.18 8.48 -17.42
N GLY A 58 -6.90 8.76 -17.65
CA GLY A 58 -6.44 10.02 -18.25
C GLY A 58 -6.21 11.15 -17.23
N TYR A 59 -6.20 10.86 -15.94
CA TYR A 59 -5.92 11.85 -14.91
C TYR A 59 -4.40 12.06 -14.69
N ASP A 60 -4.02 13.31 -14.45
CA ASP A 60 -2.67 13.71 -14.03
C ASP A 60 -2.62 13.77 -12.49
N VAL A 61 -2.05 12.72 -11.87
CA VAL A 61 -2.08 12.53 -10.42
C VAL A 61 -0.85 13.12 -9.76
N LYS A 62 -1.04 14.12 -8.89
CA LYS A 62 -0.05 14.60 -7.93
C LYS A 62 -0.24 13.86 -6.60
N HIS A 63 0.51 12.79 -6.42
CA HIS A 63 0.49 11.96 -5.21
C HIS A 63 1.50 12.47 -4.17
N VAL A 64 0.99 12.89 -3.01
CA VAL A 64 1.77 13.31 -1.83
C VAL A 64 1.59 12.27 -0.73
N MET A 65 2.69 11.91 -0.06
CA MET A 65 2.66 11.00 1.09
C MET A 65 3.60 11.53 2.15
N ASN A 66 3.18 11.55 3.41
CA ASN A 66 4.07 11.96 4.49
C ASN A 66 5.02 10.85 4.96
N ILE A 67 6.00 11.25 5.74
CA ILE A 67 6.73 10.37 6.68
C ILE A 67 6.60 11.02 8.06
N THR A 68 6.03 10.30 9.02
CA THR A 68 6.00 10.73 10.42
C THR A 68 7.34 10.35 11.06
N ASP A 69 8.28 11.29 11.02
CA ASP A 69 9.65 11.17 11.55
C ASP A 69 9.88 11.99 12.82
N VAL A 70 8.79 12.41 13.48
CA VAL A 70 8.76 13.12 14.76
C VAL A 70 7.61 12.58 15.59
N GLY A 71 7.73 12.71 16.92
CA GLY A 71 6.61 12.82 17.85
C GLY A 71 5.39 11.98 17.49
N HIS A 72 5.35 10.74 17.96
CA HIS A 72 4.14 9.91 17.87
C HIS A 72 4.01 9.09 19.13
N LEU A 73 3.06 9.48 19.98
CA LEU A 73 2.80 8.76 21.23
C LEU A 73 2.22 7.37 20.93
N THR A 74 2.45 6.41 21.82
CA THR A 74 1.99 5.02 21.61
C THR A 74 0.47 4.88 21.47
N SER A 75 -0.30 5.84 21.98
CA SER A 75 -1.76 5.92 21.83
C SER A 75 -2.15 7.07 20.89
N ASP A 76 -3.16 6.82 20.08
CA ASP A 76 -3.79 7.81 19.21
C ASP A 76 -4.59 8.86 20.01
N GLU A 77 -4.80 8.63 21.32
CA GLU A 77 -5.43 9.53 22.28
C GLU A 77 -4.40 10.38 23.07
N ASP A 78 -3.24 10.67 22.48
CA ASP A 78 -2.16 11.48 23.05
C ASP A 78 -1.56 10.93 24.37
N ALA A 79 -1.53 9.60 24.49
CA ALA A 79 -1.10 8.90 25.69
C ALA A 79 0.07 7.91 25.45
N GLY A 80 0.78 7.62 26.54
CA GLY A 80 1.93 6.71 26.57
C GLY A 80 3.24 7.32 26.07
N ASP A 81 4.22 6.46 25.80
CA ASP A 81 5.60 6.86 25.44
C ASP A 81 5.68 7.34 23.99
N ASP A 82 6.67 8.18 23.67
CA ASP A 82 7.00 8.46 22.29
C ASP A 82 7.61 7.22 21.61
N LYS A 83 7.04 6.84 20.46
CA LYS A 83 7.41 5.62 19.72
C LYS A 83 8.85 5.67 19.18
N LEU A 84 9.34 6.84 18.76
CA LEU A 84 10.70 7.01 18.26
C LEU A 84 11.72 6.96 19.39
N GLU A 85 11.46 7.64 20.50
CA GLU A 85 12.32 7.61 21.70
C GLU A 85 12.43 6.19 22.25
N LYS A 86 11.31 5.46 22.31
CA LYS A 86 11.32 4.04 22.69
C LYS A 86 12.18 3.20 21.72
N GLY A 87 11.99 3.39 20.41
CA GLY A 87 12.75 2.69 19.38
C GLY A 87 14.26 2.97 19.45
N ALA A 88 14.63 4.22 19.74
CA ALA A 88 15.99 4.71 19.91
C ALA A 88 16.68 4.06 21.12
N LYS A 89 16.00 4.07 22.28
CA LYS A 89 16.48 3.44 23.51
C LYS A 89 16.70 1.93 23.35
N GLU A 90 15.76 1.22 22.72
CA GLU A 90 15.88 -0.23 22.48
C GLU A 90 17.08 -0.59 21.59
N ARG A 91 17.55 0.32 20.74
CA ARG A 91 18.60 0.07 19.74
C ARG A 91 19.94 0.73 20.07
N GLY A 92 20.01 1.52 21.14
CA GLY A 92 21.20 2.32 21.46
C GLY A 92 21.54 3.33 20.36
N LYS A 93 20.52 3.91 19.71
CA LYS A 93 20.65 4.88 18.61
C LYS A 93 19.97 6.20 19.00
N THR A 94 20.22 7.26 18.23
CA THR A 94 19.42 8.50 18.29
C THR A 94 18.08 8.32 17.58
N VAL A 95 17.09 9.13 17.94
CA VAL A 95 15.77 9.16 17.27
C VAL A 95 15.87 9.45 15.76
N TRP A 96 16.84 10.27 15.34
CA TRP A 96 17.12 10.58 13.93
C TRP A 96 17.64 9.37 13.16
N GLU A 97 18.55 8.60 13.76
CA GLU A 97 19.09 7.38 13.15
C GLU A 97 18.02 6.28 13.07
N VAL A 98 17.12 6.21 14.05
CA VAL A 98 15.97 5.30 14.02
C VAL A 98 15.01 5.68 12.89
N ALA A 99 14.61 6.95 12.81
CA ALA A 99 13.73 7.45 11.77
C ALA A 99 14.28 7.15 10.38
N LYS A 100 15.56 7.49 10.14
CA LYS A 100 16.22 7.23 8.85
C LYS A 100 16.27 5.75 8.51
N PHE A 101 16.64 4.89 9.46
CA PHE A 101 16.75 3.45 9.23
C PHE A 101 15.39 2.83 8.82
N PHE A 102 14.31 3.20 9.52
CA PHE A 102 12.99 2.65 9.22
C PHE A 102 12.33 3.27 7.99
N GLU A 103 12.65 4.53 7.67
CA GLU A 103 12.29 5.15 6.39
C GLU A 103 12.92 4.39 5.22
N GLU A 104 14.24 4.11 5.29
CA GLU A 104 14.94 3.32 4.27
C GLU A 104 14.34 1.91 4.14
N PHE A 105 14.05 1.25 5.27
CA PHE A 105 13.40 -0.06 5.28
C PHE A 105 11.99 -0.02 4.66
N PHE A 106 11.20 0.99 5.00
CA PHE A 106 9.86 1.19 4.43
C PHE A 106 9.92 1.26 2.91
N PHE A 107 10.79 2.12 2.37
CA PHE A 107 10.91 2.30 0.94
C PHE A 107 11.41 1.04 0.22
N LYS A 108 12.42 0.35 0.77
CA LYS A 108 12.85 -0.97 0.27
C LYS A 108 11.67 -1.96 0.23
N SER A 109 10.83 -1.94 1.25
CA SER A 109 9.69 -2.86 1.36
C SER A 109 8.61 -2.58 0.31
N VAL A 110 8.18 -1.33 0.13
CA VAL A 110 7.16 -0.98 -0.86
C VAL A 110 7.67 -1.13 -2.30
N GLU A 111 8.95 -0.85 -2.56
CA GLU A 111 9.57 -1.09 -3.87
C GLU A 111 9.62 -2.57 -4.23
N SER A 112 9.88 -3.45 -3.26
CA SER A 112 9.91 -4.90 -3.49
C SER A 112 8.57 -5.46 -4.00
N VAL A 113 7.47 -4.81 -3.63
CA VAL A 113 6.10 -5.15 -4.07
C VAL A 113 5.59 -4.21 -5.17
N ASN A 114 6.50 -3.54 -5.89
CA ASN A 114 6.24 -2.72 -7.07
C ASN A 114 5.21 -1.58 -6.86
N VAL A 115 5.22 -0.99 -5.66
CA VAL A 115 4.49 0.26 -5.38
C VAL A 115 5.26 1.43 -5.97
N LEU A 116 4.56 2.30 -6.71
CA LEU A 116 5.17 3.50 -7.28
C LEU A 116 5.50 4.52 -6.17
N ARG A 117 6.70 5.09 -6.23
CA ARG A 117 7.11 6.22 -5.39
C ARG A 117 6.12 7.39 -5.54
N PRO A 118 5.66 8.02 -4.44
CA PRO A 118 4.89 9.27 -4.50
C PRO A 118 5.64 10.35 -5.27
N ASN A 119 4.90 11.32 -5.82
CA ASN A 119 5.52 12.48 -6.48
C ASN A 119 6.25 13.36 -5.46
N ILE A 120 5.71 13.46 -4.24
CA ILE A 120 6.25 14.25 -3.14
C ILE A 120 6.23 13.38 -1.87
N ILE A 121 7.37 13.34 -1.18
CA ILE A 121 7.51 12.75 0.15
C ILE A 121 7.65 13.92 1.13
N ALA A 122 6.71 14.09 2.04
CA ALA A 122 6.67 15.21 2.98
C ALA A 122 7.04 14.74 4.40
N LYS A 123 8.22 15.12 4.90
CA LYS A 123 8.62 14.75 6.26
C LYS A 123 8.04 15.71 7.29
N ALA A 124 7.47 15.20 8.36
CA ALA A 124 6.90 16.03 9.41
C ALA A 124 7.93 17.01 10.01
N THR A 125 9.18 16.57 10.22
CA THR A 125 10.27 17.43 10.71
C THR A 125 10.66 18.57 9.76
N GLU A 126 10.41 18.43 8.46
CA GLU A 126 10.71 19.44 7.44
C GLU A 126 9.58 20.48 7.27
N HIS A 127 8.41 20.25 7.90
CA HIS A 127 7.20 21.07 7.74
C HIS A 127 6.69 21.65 9.07
N ILE A 128 7.56 21.79 10.07
CA ILE A 128 7.20 22.34 11.40
C ILE A 128 6.65 23.76 11.27
N ARG A 129 7.17 24.56 10.34
CA ARG A 129 6.69 25.92 10.11
C ARG A 129 5.24 25.95 9.64
N GLU A 130 4.87 25.06 8.73
CA GLU A 130 3.52 24.92 8.18
C GLU A 130 2.54 24.44 9.26
N GLN A 131 2.98 23.52 10.11
CA GLN A 131 2.23 23.05 11.27
C GLN A 131 1.96 24.20 12.26
N ILE A 132 2.98 24.97 12.65
CA ILE A 132 2.82 26.14 13.52
C ILE A 132 1.85 27.16 12.91
N LYS A 133 2.00 27.50 11.61
CA LYS A 133 1.08 28.43 10.92
C LYS A 133 -0.37 27.95 10.99
N LEU A 134 -0.62 26.65 10.86
CA LEU A 134 -1.96 26.09 10.94
C LEU A 134 -2.53 26.24 12.35
N ILE A 135 -1.73 25.97 13.39
CA ILE A 135 -2.14 26.15 14.79
C ILE A 135 -2.42 27.63 15.09
N GLU A 136 -1.59 28.58 14.64
CA GLU A 136 -1.85 30.03 14.77
C GLU A 136 -3.17 30.44 14.11
N LYS A 137 -3.52 29.82 12.97
CA LYS A 137 -4.79 30.08 12.27
C LYS A 137 -5.98 29.56 13.07
N LEU A 138 -5.85 28.38 13.67
CA LEU A 138 -6.86 27.80 14.56
C LEU A 138 -7.02 28.62 15.84
N GLU A 139 -5.92 29.15 16.38
CA GLU A 139 -5.91 30.06 17.53
C GLU A 139 -6.71 31.32 17.26
N LYS A 140 -6.42 32.01 16.16
CA LYS A 140 -7.12 33.24 15.75
C LYS A 140 -8.60 33.02 15.53
N LYS A 141 -8.99 31.82 15.12
CA LYS A 141 -10.39 31.41 14.96
C LYS A 141 -11.04 30.90 16.26
N GLY A 142 -10.28 30.77 17.33
CA GLY A 142 -10.76 30.39 18.65
C GLY A 142 -11.03 28.90 18.82
N PHE A 143 -10.45 28.01 18.00
CA PHE A 143 -10.67 26.56 18.08
C PHE A 143 -9.72 25.84 19.05
N ILE A 144 -8.75 26.54 19.64
CA ILE A 144 -7.75 25.90 20.49
C ILE A 144 -7.80 26.45 21.91
N TYR A 145 -7.17 25.74 22.83
CA TYR A 145 -6.82 26.22 24.15
C TYR A 145 -5.48 25.65 24.59
N GLN A 146 -4.84 26.34 25.52
CA GLN A 146 -3.55 25.93 26.08
C GLN A 146 -3.72 25.39 27.50
N THR A 147 -3.03 24.29 27.80
CA THR A 147 -2.81 23.76 29.15
C THR A 147 -1.34 23.98 29.55
N PRO A 148 -0.92 23.64 30.78
CA PRO A 148 0.49 23.66 31.14
C PRO A 148 1.38 22.72 30.30
N GLU A 149 0.81 21.68 29.68
CA GLU A 149 1.57 20.64 28.96
C GLU A 149 1.47 20.75 27.43
N ALA A 150 0.40 21.31 26.88
CA ALA A 150 0.19 21.33 25.44
C ALA A 150 -0.85 22.37 24.97
N ILE A 151 -0.98 22.47 23.66
CA ILE A 151 -2.04 23.16 22.95
C ILE A 151 -2.99 22.10 22.39
N TYR A 152 -4.27 22.22 22.70
CA TYR A 152 -5.31 21.28 22.29
C TYR A 152 -6.31 21.91 21.34
N PHE A 153 -6.83 21.11 20.41
CA PHE A 153 -8.03 21.44 19.66
C PHE A 153 -9.27 21.19 20.52
N ASP A 154 -10.15 22.19 20.62
CA ASP A 154 -11.42 22.13 21.35
C ASP A 154 -12.51 21.57 20.44
N ILE A 155 -12.76 20.26 20.51
CA ILE A 155 -13.71 19.61 19.59
C ILE A 155 -15.14 20.13 19.79
N SER A 156 -15.47 20.63 20.97
CA SER A 156 -16.79 21.18 21.28
C SER A 156 -17.14 22.41 20.45
N LYS A 157 -16.13 23.08 19.88
CA LYS A 157 -16.31 24.25 19.01
C LYS A 157 -16.51 23.89 17.55
N PHE A 158 -16.30 22.64 17.16
CA PHE A 158 -16.48 22.17 15.79
C PHE A 158 -17.71 21.26 15.70
N SER A 159 -18.86 21.82 15.31
CA SER A 159 -20.15 21.11 15.31
C SER A 159 -20.22 19.91 14.38
N GLU A 160 -19.34 19.82 13.38
CA GLU A 160 -19.26 18.71 12.43
C GLU A 160 -18.25 17.63 12.84
N TYR A 161 -17.69 17.70 14.05
CA TYR A 161 -16.77 16.68 14.54
C TYR A 161 -17.42 15.28 14.53
N GLY A 162 -16.66 14.28 14.09
CA GLY A 162 -17.17 12.91 13.94
C GLY A 162 -17.94 12.65 12.63
N LYS A 163 -18.11 13.61 11.72
CA LYS A 163 -18.87 13.38 10.47
C LYS A 163 -18.32 12.25 9.59
N LEU A 164 -17.02 11.97 9.65
CA LEU A 164 -16.40 10.86 8.90
C LEU A 164 -16.63 9.50 9.57
N SER A 165 -16.43 9.43 10.89
CA SER A 165 -16.65 8.21 11.68
C SER A 165 -18.13 7.86 11.81
N GLY A 166 -19.01 8.87 11.79
CA GLY A 166 -20.42 8.75 12.12
C GLY A 166 -20.71 8.64 13.60
N GLN A 167 -19.70 8.78 14.46
CA GLN A 167 -19.87 8.78 15.90
C GLN A 167 -20.34 10.17 16.32
N SER A 168 -21.35 10.23 17.19
CA SER A 168 -21.70 11.50 17.82
C SER A 168 -20.69 11.83 18.92
N LEU A 169 -20.58 13.12 19.27
CA LEU A 169 -19.81 13.57 20.43
C LEU A 169 -20.27 12.91 21.75
N GLU A 170 -21.52 12.43 21.84
CA GLU A 170 -22.02 11.70 23.01
C GLU A 170 -21.56 10.23 23.02
N ASP A 171 -21.53 9.57 21.86
CA ASP A 171 -21.03 8.19 21.74
C ASP A 171 -19.55 8.12 22.12
N GLU A 172 -18.75 9.10 21.69
CA GLU A 172 -17.33 9.17 22.01
C GLU A 172 -17.06 9.42 23.51
N LYS A 173 -17.94 10.16 24.19
CA LYS A 173 -17.85 10.37 25.65
C LYS A 173 -17.99 9.06 26.45
N THR A 174 -18.72 8.09 25.92
CA THR A 174 -18.90 6.77 26.57
C THR A 174 -17.80 5.77 26.24
N GLY A 175 -17.12 5.93 25.08
CA GLY A 175 -16.04 5.05 24.62
C GLY A 175 -14.65 5.40 25.15
N ALA A 176 -14.43 6.65 25.56
CA ALA A 176 -13.15 7.09 26.13
C ALA A 176 -12.86 6.34 27.43
N ARG A 177 -11.78 5.56 27.44
CA ARG A 177 -11.29 4.95 28.69
C ARG A 177 -10.79 6.08 29.59
N GLN A 178 -11.46 6.31 30.72
CA GLN A 178 -11.03 7.31 31.72
C GLN A 178 -9.56 7.14 32.14
N GLU A 179 -9.00 5.94 31.99
CA GLU A 179 -7.59 5.60 32.27
C GLU A 179 -6.58 6.22 31.28
N VAL A 180 -7.00 6.78 30.15
CA VAL A 180 -6.10 7.28 29.07
C VAL A 180 -5.93 8.81 29.08
N VAL A 181 -6.68 9.53 29.92
CA VAL A 181 -6.53 10.99 30.04
C VAL A 181 -5.26 11.32 30.82
N VAL A 182 -4.17 11.59 30.09
CA VAL A 182 -2.87 11.90 30.73
C VAL A 182 -2.80 13.35 31.21
N ASP A 183 -3.37 14.31 30.46
CA ASP A 183 -3.46 15.70 30.90
C ASP A 183 -4.84 15.95 31.54
N GLN A 184 -4.83 16.13 32.87
CA GLN A 184 -6.04 16.40 33.67
C GLN A 184 -6.67 17.77 33.38
N ASN A 185 -5.96 18.66 32.67
CA ASN A 185 -6.44 20.00 32.34
C ASN A 185 -7.18 20.04 30.99
N LYS A 186 -7.35 18.90 30.31
CA LYS A 186 -8.15 18.84 29.08
C LYS A 186 -9.61 19.17 29.40
N LYS A 187 -10.23 20.02 28.59
CA LYS A 187 -11.65 20.39 28.76
C LYS A 187 -12.55 19.21 28.40
N ASN A 188 -12.21 18.49 27.34
CA ASN A 188 -12.82 17.23 26.96
C ASN A 188 -11.76 16.13 26.82
N PRO A 189 -12.04 14.89 27.26
CA PRO A 189 -11.12 13.75 27.09
C PRO A 189 -10.67 13.52 25.65
N GLN A 190 -11.53 13.82 24.67
CA GLN A 190 -11.31 13.62 23.24
C GLN A 190 -10.64 14.81 22.54
N ASP A 191 -10.46 15.95 23.23
CA ASP A 191 -9.66 17.05 22.67
C ASP A 191 -8.27 16.53 22.34
N PHE A 192 -7.69 16.85 21.18
CA PHE A 192 -6.41 16.28 20.77
C PHE A 192 -5.33 17.35 20.67
N ALA A 193 -4.10 16.96 20.96
CA ALA A 193 -2.96 17.84 20.99
C ALA A 193 -2.58 18.27 19.57
N LEU A 194 -2.34 19.56 19.41
CA LEU A 194 -1.76 20.16 18.22
C LEU A 194 -0.25 20.38 18.41
N TRP A 195 0.15 20.72 19.64
CA TRP A 195 1.54 21.00 20.00
C TRP A 195 1.79 20.65 21.45
N PHE A 196 2.74 19.76 21.73
CA PHE A 196 3.19 19.43 23.07
C PHE A 196 4.34 20.33 23.48
N PHE A 197 4.35 20.79 24.73
CA PHE A 197 5.50 21.50 25.30
C PHE A 197 6.52 20.52 25.85
N THR A 198 7.81 20.85 25.73
CA THR A 198 8.89 20.05 26.32
C THR A 198 9.04 20.33 27.82
N VAL A 199 8.00 19.98 28.58
CA VAL A 199 7.92 20.13 30.05
C VAL A 199 7.43 18.82 30.67
N GLY A 200 7.50 18.69 31.99
CA GLY A 200 6.98 17.52 32.71
C GLY A 200 7.56 16.22 32.14
N ARG A 201 6.68 15.30 31.71
CA ARG A 201 7.07 14.01 31.11
C ARG A 201 7.83 14.13 29.78
N PHE A 202 7.74 15.28 29.10
CA PHE A 202 8.42 15.56 27.84
C PHE A 202 9.63 16.49 27.99
N ALA A 203 10.08 16.78 29.21
CA ALA A 203 11.20 17.69 29.45
C ALA A 203 12.52 17.25 28.76
N SER A 204 12.71 15.95 28.56
CA SER A 204 13.88 15.37 27.90
C SER A 204 13.61 14.92 26.45
N HIS A 205 12.53 15.39 25.80
CA HIS A 205 12.22 15.01 24.43
C HIS A 205 13.31 15.50 23.47
N SER A 206 13.87 14.60 22.65
CA SER A 206 15.05 14.90 21.84
C SER A 206 14.73 15.80 20.65
N MET A 207 13.55 15.62 20.04
CA MET A 207 13.10 16.38 18.88
C MET A 207 12.21 17.54 19.33
N LYS A 208 12.73 18.76 19.26
CA LYS A 208 12.04 19.95 19.75
C LYS A 208 12.36 21.19 18.92
N TRP A 209 11.39 22.09 18.85
CA TRP A 209 11.44 23.31 18.05
C TRP A 209 10.86 24.49 18.82
N SER A 210 11.34 25.69 18.50
CA SER A 210 10.75 26.93 19.01
C SER A 210 9.42 27.22 18.31
N SER A 211 8.43 27.66 19.07
CA SER A 211 7.12 28.11 18.59
C SER A 211 6.68 29.38 19.32
N PRO A 212 5.63 30.08 18.85
CA PRO A 212 5.04 31.23 19.55
C PRO A 212 4.62 30.94 21.00
N TRP A 213 4.36 29.66 21.33
CA TRP A 213 3.89 29.21 22.64
C TRP A 213 5.00 28.63 23.52
N GLY A 214 6.24 28.60 23.04
CA GLY A 214 7.38 27.98 23.72
C GLY A 214 8.02 26.82 22.94
N GLU A 215 9.02 26.18 23.54
CA GLU A 215 9.64 24.98 22.96
C GLU A 215 8.70 23.77 23.05
N GLY A 216 8.65 23.00 21.97
CA GLY A 216 7.76 21.85 21.88
C GLY A 216 7.94 21.02 20.62
N PHE A 217 6.98 20.13 20.37
CA PHE A 217 6.92 19.27 19.20
C PHE A 217 5.45 19.05 18.79
N PRO A 218 5.17 18.73 17.52
CA PRO A 218 3.81 18.64 17.03
C PRO A 218 3.06 17.42 17.57
N GLY A 219 1.73 17.53 17.65
CA GLY A 219 0.86 16.36 17.78
C GLY A 219 0.73 15.61 16.45
N TRP A 220 0.41 14.32 16.50
CA TRP A 220 0.41 13.48 15.30
C TRP A 220 -0.59 13.94 14.22
N HIS A 221 -1.72 14.53 14.58
CA HIS A 221 -2.73 14.89 13.59
C HIS A 221 -2.38 16.16 12.79
N ILE A 222 -1.70 17.13 13.40
CA ILE A 222 -1.48 18.45 12.76
C ILE A 222 -0.56 18.37 11.55
N GLU A 223 0.34 17.38 11.53
CA GLU A 223 1.30 17.20 10.44
C GLU A 223 0.59 16.95 9.11
N CYS A 224 -0.38 16.03 9.07
CA CYS A 224 -1.01 15.61 7.82
C CYS A 224 -1.89 16.72 7.24
N SER A 225 -2.65 17.42 8.08
CA SER A 225 -3.40 18.62 7.68
C SER A 225 -2.49 19.69 7.09
N ALA A 226 -1.38 20.01 7.76
CA ALA A 226 -0.48 21.07 7.30
C ALA A 226 0.24 20.69 6.00
N MET A 227 0.80 19.48 5.92
CA MET A 227 1.56 19.03 4.75
C MET A 227 0.67 18.82 3.53
N SER A 228 -0.51 18.22 3.71
CA SER A 228 -1.45 18.01 2.60
C SER A 228 -1.91 19.34 1.99
N MET A 229 -2.29 20.33 2.81
CA MET A 229 -2.72 21.64 2.33
C MET A 229 -1.59 22.43 1.68
N GLU A 230 -0.36 22.35 2.19
CA GLU A 230 0.80 23.02 1.58
C GLU A 230 1.00 22.57 0.12
N TYR A 231 0.88 21.26 -0.15
CA TYR A 231 1.14 20.74 -1.48
C TYR A 231 -0.08 20.68 -2.41
N LEU A 232 -1.29 20.54 -1.87
CA LEU A 232 -2.50 20.26 -2.64
C LEU A 232 -3.58 21.34 -2.52
N GLY A 233 -3.43 22.28 -1.58
CA GLY A 233 -4.39 23.37 -1.33
C GLY A 233 -5.41 23.06 -0.22
N ASP A 234 -6.25 24.04 0.10
CA ASP A 234 -7.24 23.96 1.20
C ASP A 234 -8.24 22.81 1.07
N THR A 235 -8.53 22.38 -0.16
CA THR A 235 -9.44 21.26 -0.48
C THR A 235 -8.74 20.31 -1.43
N ILE A 236 -8.69 19.02 -1.08
CA ILE A 236 -8.00 17.98 -1.86
C ILE A 236 -8.98 16.99 -2.47
N ASP A 237 -8.60 16.37 -3.59
CA ASP A 237 -9.48 15.44 -4.31
C ASP A 237 -9.67 14.13 -3.55
N ILE A 238 -8.55 13.49 -3.16
CA ILE A 238 -8.53 12.16 -2.56
C ILE A 238 -7.61 12.16 -1.34
N HIS A 239 -8.08 11.59 -0.24
CA HIS A 239 -7.27 11.26 0.93
C HIS A 239 -7.38 9.76 1.24
N THR A 240 -6.23 9.07 1.39
CA THR A 240 -6.20 7.63 1.68
C THR A 240 -5.55 7.25 3.01
N GLY A 241 -6.07 6.18 3.63
CA GLY A 241 -5.55 5.65 4.91
C GLY A 241 -5.96 4.21 5.17
N GLY A 242 -5.63 3.72 6.36
CA GLY A 242 -6.21 2.48 6.91
C GLY A 242 -7.57 2.75 7.55
N ILE A 243 -8.40 1.72 7.71
CA ILE A 243 -9.72 1.85 8.35
C ILE A 243 -9.64 2.34 9.81
N ASP A 244 -8.52 2.11 10.50
CA ASP A 244 -8.18 2.67 11.81
C ASP A 244 -8.16 4.20 11.83
N HIS A 245 -7.74 4.84 10.74
CA HIS A 245 -7.61 6.30 10.72
C HIS A 245 -8.96 7.02 10.78
N ILE A 246 -10.06 6.36 10.40
CA ILE A 246 -11.40 6.96 10.28
C ILE A 246 -11.82 7.64 11.59
N ASN A 247 -11.70 6.93 12.71
CA ASN A 247 -12.33 7.35 13.97
C ASN A 247 -11.57 8.47 14.69
N ILE A 248 -10.26 8.55 14.50
CA ILE A 248 -9.42 9.51 15.22
C ILE A 248 -8.64 10.34 14.22
N HIS A 249 -7.63 9.76 13.56
CA HIS A 249 -6.67 10.52 12.78
C HIS A 249 -7.30 11.40 11.68
N HIS A 250 -8.06 10.80 10.77
CA HIS A 250 -8.69 11.54 9.67
C HIS A 250 -9.87 12.41 10.13
N THR A 251 -10.56 12.03 11.22
CA THR A 251 -11.60 12.90 11.83
C THR A 251 -10.96 14.17 12.40
N ASN A 252 -9.79 14.05 13.03
CA ASN A 252 -9.01 15.17 13.55
C ASN A 252 -8.46 16.05 12.42
N GLU A 253 -8.01 15.45 11.33
CA GLU A 253 -7.54 16.22 10.16
C GLU A 253 -8.65 17.05 9.51
N ILE A 254 -9.87 16.51 9.40
CA ILE A 254 -11.06 17.26 8.97
C ILE A 254 -11.28 18.44 9.92
N ALA A 255 -11.31 18.19 11.23
CA ALA A 255 -11.58 19.24 12.22
C ALA A 255 -10.53 20.36 12.13
N GLN A 256 -9.24 20.03 12.06
CA GLN A 256 -8.15 20.99 11.91
C GLN A 256 -8.28 21.79 10.60
N SER A 257 -8.43 21.11 9.47
CA SER A 257 -8.35 21.72 8.15
C SER A 257 -9.59 22.57 7.85
N GLU A 258 -10.78 22.06 8.17
CA GLU A 258 -12.03 22.76 7.91
C GLU A 258 -12.27 23.89 8.92
N ALA A 259 -11.91 23.72 10.20
CA ALA A 259 -11.97 24.82 11.15
C ALA A 259 -11.02 25.95 10.72
N ALA A 260 -9.81 25.60 10.28
CA ALA A 260 -8.82 26.56 9.82
C ALA A 260 -9.24 27.27 8.52
N THR A 261 -9.84 26.59 7.54
CA THR A 261 -10.13 27.15 6.21
C THR A 261 -11.57 27.63 6.02
N GLY A 262 -12.54 27.03 6.73
CA GLY A 262 -13.97 27.20 6.48
C GLY A 262 -14.47 26.53 5.20
N LYS A 263 -13.68 25.61 4.62
CA LYS A 263 -14.00 24.88 3.38
C LYS A 263 -13.99 23.38 3.65
N PRO A 264 -14.73 22.56 2.88
CA PRO A 264 -14.57 21.11 2.92
C PRO A 264 -13.12 20.70 2.65
N PHE A 265 -12.56 19.79 3.46
CA PHE A 265 -11.15 19.43 3.35
C PHE A 265 -10.88 18.43 2.22
N VAL A 266 -11.66 17.35 2.13
CA VAL A 266 -11.43 16.26 1.16
C VAL A 266 -12.74 15.90 0.46
N ARG A 267 -12.68 15.66 -0.86
CA ARG A 267 -13.85 15.20 -1.62
C ARG A 267 -14.08 13.69 -1.51
N PHE A 268 -13.02 12.88 -1.63
CA PHE A 268 -13.08 11.42 -1.53
C PHE A 268 -12.15 10.87 -0.46
N TRP A 269 -12.73 10.25 0.56
CA TRP A 269 -11.99 9.49 1.57
C TRP A 269 -11.98 8.00 1.21
N VAL A 270 -10.78 7.43 1.05
CA VAL A 270 -10.60 6.04 0.60
C VAL A 270 -9.78 5.25 1.62
N HIS A 271 -10.41 4.29 2.29
CA HIS A 271 -9.78 3.52 3.37
C HIS A 271 -9.63 2.04 3.05
N ASN A 272 -8.46 1.49 3.36
CA ASN A 272 -8.16 0.07 3.20
C ASN A 272 -8.51 -0.71 4.48
N GLU A 273 -9.12 -1.88 4.35
CA GLU A 273 -9.42 -2.77 5.47
C GLU A 273 -8.17 -3.53 5.95
N PHE A 274 -8.24 -4.02 7.18
CA PHE A 274 -7.16 -4.73 7.85
C PHE A 274 -6.82 -6.07 7.22
N LEU A 275 -5.54 -6.41 7.36
CA LEU A 275 -5.01 -7.75 7.17
C LEU A 275 -5.12 -8.54 8.49
N LEU A 276 -5.69 -9.74 8.43
CA LEU A 276 -5.60 -10.73 9.50
C LEU A 276 -4.46 -11.71 9.21
N VAL A 277 -3.92 -12.35 10.24
CA VAL A 277 -2.95 -13.44 10.13
C VAL A 277 -3.48 -14.64 10.91
N ASP A 278 -3.71 -15.75 10.21
CA ASP A 278 -4.30 -16.97 10.78
C ASP A 278 -5.61 -16.71 11.56
N GLY A 279 -6.44 -15.79 11.04
CA GLY A 279 -7.73 -15.40 11.61
C GLY A 279 -7.65 -14.32 12.69
N GLU A 280 -6.46 -13.88 13.08
CA GLU A 280 -6.27 -12.94 14.17
C GLU A 280 -5.74 -11.57 13.70
N LYS A 281 -5.99 -10.53 14.50
CA LYS A 281 -5.32 -9.23 14.31
C LYS A 281 -3.81 -9.41 14.49
N MET A 282 -3.05 -8.77 13.61
CA MET A 282 -1.59 -8.75 13.67
C MET A 282 -1.09 -8.01 14.92
N SER A 283 -0.16 -8.61 15.65
CA SER A 283 0.59 -7.95 16.72
C SER A 283 1.93 -8.64 16.98
N LYS A 284 2.90 -7.89 17.50
CA LYS A 284 4.18 -8.45 17.93
C LYS A 284 4.01 -9.47 19.07
N SER A 285 3.08 -9.21 20.00
CA SER A 285 2.82 -10.09 21.15
C SER A 285 2.31 -11.47 20.73
N LYS A 286 1.55 -11.55 19.63
CA LYS A 286 1.05 -12.80 19.05
C LYS A 286 2.06 -13.50 18.14
N LYS A 287 3.25 -12.92 17.96
CA LYS A 287 4.32 -13.43 17.06
C LYS A 287 3.84 -13.69 15.62
N ASN A 288 2.80 -12.97 15.20
CA ASN A 288 2.20 -13.05 13.86
C ASN A 288 2.47 -11.78 13.03
N PHE A 289 3.48 -11.00 13.42
CA PHE A 289 3.98 -9.83 12.73
C PHE A 289 5.02 -10.25 11.68
N TYR A 290 4.73 -10.02 10.40
CA TYR A 290 5.62 -10.40 9.29
C TYR A 290 5.99 -9.20 8.44
N THR A 291 7.23 -9.18 7.99
CA THR A 291 7.82 -8.21 7.05
C THR A 291 8.20 -8.92 5.74
N VAL A 292 8.65 -8.15 4.74
CA VAL A 292 9.17 -8.74 3.48
C VAL A 292 10.41 -9.59 3.74
N ASP A 293 11.25 -9.20 4.71
CA ASP A 293 12.47 -9.91 5.06
C ASP A 293 12.18 -11.25 5.78
N ASP A 294 10.95 -11.47 6.29
CA ASP A 294 10.50 -12.78 6.80
C ASP A 294 10.02 -13.72 5.69
N ILE A 295 9.66 -13.15 4.53
CA ILE A 295 9.04 -13.86 3.41
C ILE A 295 10.08 -14.31 2.41
N THR A 296 11.00 -13.43 2.01
CA THR A 296 12.01 -13.71 0.98
C THR A 296 12.93 -14.90 1.30
N PRO A 297 13.36 -15.17 2.56
CA PRO A 297 14.19 -16.34 2.86
C PRO A 297 13.48 -17.68 2.65
N ARG A 298 12.15 -17.67 2.52
CA ARG A 298 11.35 -18.87 2.24
C ARG A 298 11.24 -19.18 0.74
N GLY A 299 11.96 -18.44 -0.11
CA GLY A 299 11.93 -18.60 -1.57
C GLY A 299 10.75 -17.90 -2.24
N VAL A 300 9.93 -17.17 -1.48
CA VAL A 300 8.77 -16.45 -1.99
C VAL A 300 9.17 -15.08 -2.54
N ASP A 301 8.74 -14.81 -3.78
CA ASP A 301 8.85 -13.51 -4.42
C ASP A 301 7.93 -12.50 -3.72
N PRO A 302 8.39 -11.31 -3.31
CA PRO A 302 7.53 -10.29 -2.70
C PRO A 302 6.30 -9.95 -3.53
N LEU A 303 6.35 -10.06 -4.87
CA LEU A 303 5.18 -9.86 -5.73
C LEU A 303 4.07 -10.89 -5.51
N ALA A 304 4.34 -12.02 -4.86
CA ALA A 304 3.30 -12.95 -4.42
C ALA A 304 2.40 -12.32 -3.33
N LEU A 305 2.93 -11.42 -2.48
CA LEU A 305 2.10 -10.63 -1.55
C LEU A 305 1.17 -9.69 -2.32
N ARG A 306 1.72 -9.01 -3.33
CA ARG A 306 0.93 -8.13 -4.19
C ARG A 306 -0.19 -8.92 -4.85
N TYR A 307 0.13 -10.06 -5.45
CA TYR A 307 -0.86 -10.95 -6.04
C TYR A 307 -1.92 -11.36 -5.02
N LEU A 308 -1.52 -11.81 -3.81
CA LEU A 308 -2.44 -12.18 -2.74
C LEU A 308 -3.43 -11.05 -2.42
N PHE A 309 -2.95 -9.83 -2.24
CA PHE A 309 -3.82 -8.69 -1.91
C PHE A 309 -4.76 -8.31 -3.05
N LEU A 310 -4.38 -8.52 -4.32
CA LEU A 310 -5.28 -8.33 -5.46
C LEU A 310 -6.44 -9.32 -5.48
N THR A 311 -6.35 -10.46 -4.76
CA THR A 311 -7.43 -11.46 -4.69
C THR A 311 -8.59 -11.06 -3.77
N ALA A 312 -8.46 -9.99 -2.99
CA ALA A 312 -9.54 -9.44 -2.17
C ALA A 312 -9.80 -7.97 -2.50
N HIS A 313 -11.03 -7.51 -2.28
CA HIS A 313 -11.34 -6.10 -2.42
C HIS A 313 -10.58 -5.29 -1.35
N TYR A 314 -10.15 -4.06 -1.67
CA TYR A 314 -9.40 -3.22 -0.73
C TYR A 314 -10.19 -2.89 0.55
N ARG A 315 -11.52 -2.92 0.45
CA ARG A 315 -12.49 -2.68 1.55
C ARG A 315 -12.92 -3.94 2.31
N ASP A 316 -12.42 -5.12 1.93
CA ASP A 316 -12.70 -6.36 2.67
C ASP A 316 -11.53 -6.71 3.58
N LYS A 317 -11.77 -7.40 4.69
CA LYS A 317 -10.66 -8.02 5.42
C LYS A 317 -10.09 -9.18 4.60
N ILE A 318 -8.77 -9.31 4.58
CA ILE A 318 -8.11 -10.48 3.98
C ILE A 318 -7.35 -11.24 5.07
N ASN A 319 -7.37 -12.56 5.01
CA ASN A 319 -6.65 -13.40 5.95
C ASN A 319 -5.38 -13.96 5.31
N PHE A 320 -4.23 -13.54 5.83
CA PHE A 320 -2.94 -14.09 5.50
C PHE A 320 -2.72 -15.43 6.21
N THR A 321 -2.35 -16.42 5.43
CA THR A 321 -1.74 -17.67 5.89
C THR A 321 -0.57 -18.00 4.96
N TRP A 322 0.42 -18.75 5.44
CA TRP A 322 1.52 -19.21 4.58
C TRP A 322 1.01 -20.00 3.37
N LYS A 323 -0.06 -20.78 3.53
CA LYS A 323 -0.72 -21.50 2.44
C LYS A 323 -1.34 -20.57 1.39
N SER A 324 -1.97 -19.47 1.82
CA SER A 324 -2.52 -18.48 0.89
C SER A 324 -1.43 -17.74 0.11
N LEU A 325 -0.28 -17.49 0.74
CA LEU A 325 0.87 -16.88 0.08
C LEU A 325 1.50 -17.85 -0.93
N GLU A 326 1.67 -19.13 -0.57
CA GLU A 326 2.15 -20.18 -1.48
C GLU A 326 1.21 -20.34 -2.69
N ALA A 327 -0.11 -20.32 -2.47
CA ALA A 327 -1.09 -20.36 -3.56
C ALA A 327 -0.96 -19.13 -4.48
N SER A 328 -0.71 -17.95 -3.91
CA SER A 328 -0.52 -16.71 -4.67
C SER A 328 0.80 -16.71 -5.46
N GLN A 329 1.87 -17.24 -4.87
CA GLN A 329 3.15 -17.47 -5.55
C GLN A 329 2.99 -18.42 -6.74
N ASN A 330 2.26 -19.53 -6.55
CA ASN A 330 1.97 -20.48 -7.61
C ASN A 330 1.14 -19.85 -8.74
N ALA A 331 0.10 -19.09 -8.41
CA ALA A 331 -0.70 -18.39 -9.41
C ALA A 331 0.13 -17.36 -10.20
N LEU A 332 0.99 -16.60 -9.52
CA LEU A 332 1.92 -15.67 -10.16
C LEU A 332 2.92 -16.39 -11.08
N ASN A 333 3.49 -17.52 -10.64
CA ASN A 333 4.40 -18.32 -11.46
C ASN A 333 3.69 -18.88 -12.70
N ASN A 334 2.46 -19.39 -12.56
CA ASN A 334 1.67 -19.86 -13.69
C ASN A 334 1.42 -18.72 -14.69
N LEU A 335 1.09 -17.52 -14.22
CA LEU A 335 0.90 -16.36 -15.09
C LEU A 335 2.19 -16.00 -15.83
N ARG A 336 3.33 -16.05 -15.13
CA ARG A 336 4.66 -15.86 -15.73
C ARG A 336 4.93 -16.91 -16.78
N ASP A 337 4.65 -18.18 -16.52
CA ASP A 337 4.89 -19.28 -17.46
C ASP A 337 4.04 -19.13 -18.73
N GLU A 338 2.77 -18.74 -18.62
CA GLU A 338 1.93 -18.43 -19.77
C GLU A 338 2.54 -17.32 -20.64
N VAL A 339 2.97 -16.20 -20.03
CA VAL A 339 3.55 -15.09 -20.81
C VAL A 339 4.93 -15.42 -21.39
N ARG A 340 5.67 -16.37 -20.82
CA ARG A 340 6.97 -16.85 -21.36
C ARG A 340 6.79 -17.60 -22.68
N GLU A 341 5.69 -18.34 -22.84
CA GLU A 341 5.39 -19.09 -24.07
C GLU A 341 5.01 -18.15 -25.22
N TRP A 342 4.52 -16.96 -24.89
CA TRP A 342 4.14 -15.96 -25.87
C TRP A 342 5.38 -15.37 -26.54
N LEU A 343 5.33 -15.27 -27.87
CA LEU A 343 6.37 -14.70 -28.74
C LEU A 343 7.66 -15.55 -28.91
N THR A 344 7.63 -16.85 -28.62
CA THR A 344 8.72 -17.77 -29.02
C THR A 344 8.78 -18.06 -30.53
N VAL A 345 7.90 -17.46 -31.34
CA VAL A 345 7.93 -17.54 -32.81
C VAL A 345 8.20 -16.16 -33.39
N ILE A 346 9.48 -15.84 -33.57
CA ILE A 346 9.89 -14.99 -34.70
C ILE A 346 9.91 -15.95 -35.89
N PRO A 347 9.17 -15.72 -36.99
CA PRO A 347 9.40 -16.46 -38.22
C PRO A 347 10.82 -16.12 -38.69
N SER A 348 11.79 -17.01 -38.41
CA SER A 348 12.98 -17.11 -39.24
C SER A 348 12.51 -17.82 -40.50
N ASP A 349 12.24 -17.06 -41.56
CA ASP A 349 12.52 -17.41 -42.96
C ASP A 349 11.93 -16.32 -43.86
N SER A 350 12.62 -15.18 -43.89
CA SER A 350 12.87 -14.46 -45.13
C SER A 350 14.23 -13.77 -44.96
N GLU A 351 15.23 -14.34 -45.59
CA GLU A 351 16.52 -13.71 -45.82
C GLU A 351 16.29 -12.46 -46.68
N GLU A 352 16.36 -11.29 -46.05
CA GLU A 352 17.02 -10.08 -46.55
C GLU A 352 16.56 -8.86 -45.74
N SER A 353 17.30 -8.52 -44.69
CA SER A 353 17.67 -7.13 -44.39
C SER A 353 18.61 -7.09 -43.19
N GLN A 354 19.92 -7.09 -43.46
CA GLN A 354 20.91 -6.59 -42.52
C GLN A 354 20.74 -5.07 -42.40
N ALA A 355 20.00 -4.59 -41.39
CA ALA A 355 20.15 -3.25 -40.80
C ALA A 355 19.12 -3.05 -39.68
N SER A 356 19.57 -3.18 -38.43
CA SER A 356 19.19 -2.42 -37.21
C SER A 356 19.17 -3.32 -35.98
N LYS A 357 20.08 -3.02 -35.04
CA LYS A 357 20.21 -3.64 -33.70
C LYS A 357 19.23 -3.03 -32.68
N ASP A 358 18.08 -2.54 -33.14
CA ASP A 358 17.10 -1.89 -32.28
C ASP A 358 15.70 -2.13 -32.84
N LYS A 359 15.25 -3.39 -32.86
CA LYS A 359 13.83 -3.71 -33.04
C LYS A 359 13.19 -3.67 -31.66
N SER A 360 12.74 -2.47 -31.29
CA SER A 360 11.80 -2.25 -30.21
C SER A 360 10.71 -3.32 -30.25
N ARG A 361 10.41 -3.91 -29.09
CA ARG A 361 9.23 -4.74 -28.85
C ARG A 361 7.99 -3.87 -29.09
N ASP A 362 7.60 -3.69 -30.33
CA ASP A 362 6.51 -2.79 -30.68
C ASP A 362 5.19 -3.52 -30.45
N PHE A 363 4.66 -3.38 -29.23
CA PHE A 363 3.35 -3.88 -28.80
C PHE A 363 2.19 -2.99 -29.30
N SER A 364 2.37 -2.25 -30.40
CA SER A 364 1.44 -1.20 -30.88
C SER A 364 0.29 -1.69 -31.76
N ALA A 365 0.29 -2.96 -32.19
CA ALA A 365 -0.54 -3.40 -33.33
C ALA A 365 -1.96 -3.90 -33.01
N ALA A 366 -2.43 -3.92 -31.77
CA ALA A 366 -3.83 -4.24 -31.46
C ALA A 366 -4.55 -2.97 -30.98
N PRO A 367 -5.71 -2.57 -31.55
CA PRO A 367 -6.49 -1.45 -31.03
C PRO A 367 -6.95 -1.78 -29.60
N ARG A 368 -6.17 -1.28 -28.63
CA ARG A 368 -6.24 -1.64 -27.20
C ARG A 368 -7.62 -1.35 -26.61
N ASN A 369 -8.22 -0.23 -27.01
CA ASN A 369 -9.50 0.21 -26.53
C ASN A 369 -10.69 -0.54 -27.15
N ASP A 370 -10.49 -1.29 -28.24
CA ASP A 370 -11.57 -2.04 -28.89
C ASP A 370 -11.58 -3.51 -28.44
N ASN A 371 -10.62 -3.93 -27.60
CA ASN A 371 -10.57 -5.29 -27.07
C ASN A 371 -11.54 -5.45 -25.89
N SER A 372 -12.46 -6.42 -26.01
CA SER A 372 -13.50 -6.66 -25.00
C SER A 372 -12.96 -7.07 -23.62
N TYR A 373 -11.84 -7.78 -23.53
CA TYR A 373 -11.23 -8.13 -22.23
C TYR A 373 -10.63 -6.91 -21.54
N TYR A 374 -9.95 -6.04 -22.30
CA TYR A 374 -9.38 -4.82 -21.74
C TYR A 374 -10.47 -3.86 -21.26
N GLN A 375 -11.55 -3.69 -22.03
CA GLN A 375 -12.70 -2.88 -21.61
C GLN A 375 -13.37 -3.45 -20.36
N ARG A 376 -13.67 -4.76 -20.32
CA ARG A 376 -14.22 -5.42 -19.12
C ARG A 376 -13.30 -5.25 -17.90
N PHE A 377 -11.99 -5.35 -18.10
CA PHE A 377 -10.99 -5.16 -17.05
C PHE A 377 -11.00 -3.72 -16.50
N LEU A 378 -11.08 -2.72 -17.38
CA LEU A 378 -11.22 -1.33 -16.96
C LEU A 378 -12.58 -1.07 -16.30
N ASP A 379 -13.67 -1.65 -16.79
CA ASP A 379 -15.01 -1.48 -16.23
C ASP A 379 -15.08 -1.98 -14.77
N VAL A 380 -14.50 -3.15 -14.48
CA VAL A 380 -14.49 -3.67 -13.10
C VAL A 380 -13.59 -2.85 -12.18
N LEU A 381 -12.44 -2.36 -12.66
CA LEU A 381 -11.58 -1.47 -11.87
C LEU A 381 -12.19 -0.07 -11.68
N ASN A 382 -12.92 0.42 -12.69
CA ASN A 382 -13.64 1.68 -12.62
C ASN A 382 -14.87 1.60 -11.73
N ASN A 383 -15.29 0.40 -11.34
CA ASN A 383 -16.32 0.18 -10.34
C ASN A 383 -15.67 -0.15 -8.98
N ASP A 384 -15.20 0.89 -8.30
CA ASP A 384 -14.63 0.83 -6.95
C ASP A 384 -13.36 -0.03 -6.82
N LEU A 385 -12.46 -0.01 -7.82
CA LEU A 385 -11.16 -0.70 -7.76
C LEU A 385 -11.28 -2.21 -7.54
N ASN A 386 -12.22 -2.89 -8.21
CA ASN A 386 -12.48 -4.31 -8.00
C ASN A 386 -11.35 -5.20 -8.59
N THR A 387 -10.23 -5.28 -7.88
CA THR A 387 -9.05 -6.06 -8.28
C THR A 387 -9.29 -7.57 -8.36
N PRO A 388 -10.12 -8.22 -7.53
CA PRO A 388 -10.38 -9.66 -7.69
C PRO A 388 -11.02 -9.99 -9.04
N GLN A 389 -12.01 -9.20 -9.46
CA GLN A 389 -12.64 -9.37 -10.77
C GLN A 389 -11.69 -8.98 -11.90
N ALA A 390 -10.89 -7.92 -11.73
CA ALA A 390 -9.88 -7.53 -12.70
C ALA A 390 -8.85 -8.66 -12.94
N LEU A 391 -8.40 -9.30 -11.87
CA LEU A 391 -7.49 -10.45 -11.93
C LEU A 391 -8.15 -11.66 -12.62
N ALA A 392 -9.44 -11.90 -12.37
CA ALA A 392 -10.19 -12.94 -13.08
C ALA A 392 -10.26 -12.66 -14.59
N VAL A 393 -10.56 -11.42 -14.99
CA VAL A 393 -10.58 -11.00 -16.41
C VAL A 393 -9.20 -11.14 -17.06
N MET A 394 -8.11 -10.83 -16.34
CA MET A 394 -6.75 -11.07 -16.83
C MET A 394 -6.52 -12.56 -17.11
N TRP A 395 -6.95 -13.46 -16.24
CA TRP A 395 -6.84 -14.91 -16.48
C TRP A 395 -7.68 -15.39 -17.66
N GLU A 396 -8.88 -14.84 -17.84
CA GLU A 396 -9.69 -15.12 -19.04
C GLU A 396 -8.97 -14.68 -20.32
N MET A 397 -8.34 -13.49 -20.32
CA MET A 397 -7.54 -12.98 -21.44
C MET A 397 -6.37 -13.91 -21.75
N VAL A 398 -5.61 -14.31 -20.73
CA VAL A 398 -4.47 -15.24 -20.84
C VAL A 398 -4.91 -16.59 -21.46
N LYS A 399 -6.06 -17.11 -21.03
CA LYS A 399 -6.59 -18.42 -21.45
C LYS A 399 -7.47 -18.40 -22.71
N SER A 400 -7.74 -17.23 -23.28
CA SER A 400 -8.60 -17.09 -24.48
C SER A 400 -8.03 -17.82 -25.71
N ASP A 401 -8.80 -17.93 -26.78
CA ASP A 401 -8.33 -18.48 -28.06
C ASP A 401 -7.64 -17.43 -28.95
N LEU A 402 -7.38 -16.23 -28.42
CA LEU A 402 -6.72 -15.15 -29.18
C LEU A 402 -5.25 -15.49 -29.51
N PRO A 403 -4.69 -14.94 -30.60
CA PRO A 403 -3.27 -15.12 -30.91
C PRO A 403 -2.36 -14.67 -29.76
N ASN A 404 -1.27 -15.40 -29.51
CA ASN A 404 -0.32 -15.11 -28.43
C ASN A 404 0.23 -13.68 -28.46
N SER A 405 0.40 -13.08 -29.65
CA SER A 405 0.82 -11.68 -29.79
C SER A 405 -0.21 -10.70 -29.23
N VAL A 406 -1.50 -10.95 -29.47
CA VAL A 406 -2.61 -10.15 -28.94
C VAL A 406 -2.72 -10.35 -27.43
N LYS A 407 -2.62 -11.60 -26.96
CA LYS A 407 -2.60 -11.90 -25.52
C LYS A 407 -1.51 -11.14 -24.79
N ALA A 408 -0.28 -11.21 -25.30
CA ALA A 408 0.86 -10.51 -24.73
C ALA A 408 0.62 -9.00 -24.66
N ALA A 409 0.18 -8.37 -25.75
CA ALA A 409 -0.08 -6.94 -25.77
C ALA A 409 -1.12 -6.51 -24.73
N ILE A 410 -2.28 -7.18 -24.68
CA ILE A 410 -3.36 -6.81 -23.76
C ILE A 410 -3.01 -7.11 -22.30
N THR A 411 -2.44 -8.28 -22.01
CA THR A 411 -2.04 -8.65 -20.64
C THR A 411 -0.98 -7.69 -20.09
N LEU A 412 -0.03 -7.23 -20.91
CA LEU A 412 0.96 -6.24 -20.48
C LEU A 412 0.33 -4.88 -20.16
N GLU A 413 -0.69 -4.45 -20.90
CA GLU A 413 -1.43 -3.22 -20.57
C GLU A 413 -2.21 -3.37 -19.25
N MET A 414 -2.85 -4.53 -19.02
CA MET A 414 -3.49 -4.82 -17.73
C MET A 414 -2.46 -4.85 -16.58
N ASP A 415 -1.25 -5.38 -16.84
CA ASP A 415 -0.18 -5.49 -15.85
C ASP A 415 0.44 -4.13 -15.47
N LYS A 416 0.33 -3.11 -16.31
CA LYS A 416 0.70 -1.74 -15.91
C LYS A 416 -0.15 -1.23 -14.74
N ILE A 417 -1.37 -1.77 -14.58
CA ILE A 417 -2.26 -1.44 -13.47
C ILE A 417 -2.08 -2.44 -12.33
N LEU A 418 -2.10 -3.75 -12.61
CA LEU A 418 -1.96 -4.75 -11.55
C LEU A 418 -0.54 -4.83 -10.97
N GLY A 419 0.49 -4.40 -11.67
CA GLY A 419 1.87 -4.26 -11.18
C GLY A 419 2.58 -5.57 -10.85
N LEU A 420 2.32 -6.66 -11.57
CA LEU A 420 2.92 -7.99 -11.34
C LEU A 420 4.26 -8.19 -12.08
N GLY A 421 4.67 -7.23 -12.93
CA GLY A 421 5.99 -7.19 -13.55
C GLY A 421 6.19 -8.24 -14.64
N LEU A 422 5.13 -8.58 -15.37
CA LEU A 422 5.08 -9.64 -16.37
C LEU A 422 5.96 -9.35 -17.59
N GLU A 423 6.20 -8.08 -17.92
CA GLU A 423 7.06 -7.66 -19.05
C GLU A 423 8.46 -8.29 -18.99
N LYS A 424 8.97 -8.53 -17.77
CA LYS A 424 10.28 -9.16 -17.55
C LYS A 424 10.34 -10.61 -18.04
N TYR A 425 9.20 -11.27 -18.21
CA TYR A 425 9.05 -12.69 -18.49
C TYR A 425 8.64 -12.98 -19.93
N VAL A 426 8.03 -12.01 -20.63
CA VAL A 426 7.53 -12.21 -21.99
C VAL A 426 8.61 -12.69 -22.95
N GLY A 427 8.35 -13.82 -23.62
CA GLY A 427 9.24 -14.46 -24.59
C GLY A 427 10.56 -14.98 -24.03
N LYS A 428 10.76 -14.94 -22.71
CA LYS A 428 11.98 -15.44 -22.07
C LYS A 428 11.74 -16.87 -21.61
N LYS A 429 12.38 -17.86 -22.22
CA LYS A 429 12.30 -19.25 -21.74
C LYS A 429 12.78 -19.35 -20.30
N LEU A 430 12.19 -20.28 -19.55
CA LEU A 430 12.68 -20.62 -18.22
C LEU A 430 14.03 -21.32 -18.36
N GLU A 431 15.08 -20.72 -17.81
CA GLU A 431 16.39 -21.36 -17.73
C GLU A 431 16.37 -22.36 -16.57
N ILE A 432 16.45 -23.65 -16.91
CA ILE A 432 16.47 -24.74 -15.93
C ILE A 432 17.91 -25.24 -15.82
N PRO A 433 18.51 -25.30 -14.62
CA PRO A 433 19.85 -25.83 -14.42
C PRO A 433 20.00 -27.24 -14.99
N LYS A 434 21.16 -27.54 -15.58
CA LYS A 434 21.44 -28.87 -16.17
C LYS A 434 21.20 -30.02 -15.18
N GLU A 435 21.61 -29.83 -13.93
CA GLU A 435 21.41 -30.81 -12.85
C GLU A 435 19.93 -31.14 -12.61
N VAL A 436 19.04 -30.15 -12.72
CA VAL A 436 17.59 -30.35 -12.59
C VAL A 436 17.06 -31.13 -13.80
N MET A 437 17.49 -30.78 -15.02
CA MET A 437 17.10 -31.50 -16.23
C MET A 437 17.56 -32.96 -16.20
N GLU A 438 18.77 -33.25 -15.72
CA GLU A 438 19.26 -34.62 -15.56
C GLU A 438 18.41 -35.43 -14.57
N LEU A 439 17.95 -34.81 -13.47
CA LEU A 439 17.05 -35.46 -12.52
C LEU A 439 15.67 -35.74 -13.14
N VAL A 440 15.17 -34.83 -13.97
CA VAL A 440 13.91 -34.99 -14.70
C VAL A 440 14.01 -36.13 -15.71
N GLU A 441 15.10 -36.22 -16.48
CA GLU A 441 15.34 -37.32 -17.41
C GLU A 441 15.49 -38.67 -16.69
N LYS A 442 16.27 -38.71 -15.60
CA LYS A 442 16.39 -39.90 -14.75
C LYS A 442 15.01 -40.33 -14.23
N ARG A 443 14.18 -39.37 -13.80
CA ARG A 443 12.82 -39.64 -13.34
C ARG A 443 11.97 -40.23 -14.46
N GLU A 444 11.99 -39.67 -15.67
CA GLU A 444 11.22 -40.19 -16.80
C GLU A 444 11.58 -41.64 -17.14
N ASN A 445 12.87 -41.99 -17.08
CA ASN A 445 13.31 -43.36 -17.32
C ASN A 445 12.79 -44.33 -16.24
N VAL A 446 12.86 -43.92 -14.98
CA VAL A 446 12.35 -44.69 -13.83
C VAL A 446 10.83 -44.83 -13.85
N ARG A 447 10.12 -43.77 -14.26
CA ARG A 447 8.65 -43.78 -14.43
C ARG A 447 8.24 -44.74 -15.55
N LYS A 448 8.94 -44.71 -16.69
CA LYS A 448 8.71 -45.63 -17.82
C LYS A 448 8.99 -47.10 -17.47
N SER A 449 9.92 -47.36 -16.55
CA SER A 449 10.19 -48.72 -16.06
C SER A 449 9.23 -49.19 -14.94
N GLY A 450 8.24 -48.36 -14.56
CA GLY A 450 7.21 -48.73 -13.56
C GLY A 450 7.64 -48.61 -12.09
N ASP A 451 8.81 -48.03 -11.79
CA ASP A 451 9.28 -47.84 -10.41
C ASP A 451 8.82 -46.48 -9.86
N PHE A 452 7.55 -46.42 -9.46
CA PHE A 452 6.90 -45.19 -9.03
C PHE A 452 7.52 -44.61 -7.74
N GLU A 453 8.01 -45.45 -6.84
CA GLU A 453 8.63 -44.99 -5.57
C GLU A 453 9.93 -44.22 -5.84
N LYS A 454 10.81 -44.72 -6.72
CA LYS A 454 12.02 -43.99 -7.11
C LYS A 454 11.70 -42.74 -7.93
N SER A 455 10.67 -42.78 -8.78
CA SER A 455 10.20 -41.60 -9.53
C SER A 455 9.76 -40.48 -8.56
N ASP A 456 9.02 -40.81 -7.51
CA ASP A 456 8.58 -39.83 -6.51
C ASP A 456 9.73 -39.27 -5.67
N LYS A 457 10.74 -40.09 -5.34
CA LYS A 457 11.97 -39.62 -4.69
C LYS A 457 12.70 -38.58 -5.57
N LEU A 458 12.79 -38.82 -6.87
CA LEU A 458 13.42 -37.87 -7.81
C LEU A 458 12.59 -36.60 -7.98
N ARG A 459 11.26 -36.71 -8.03
CA ARG A 459 10.36 -35.54 -8.04
C ARG A 459 10.56 -34.65 -6.81
N LYS A 460 10.68 -35.25 -5.61
CA LYS A 460 10.94 -34.50 -4.38
C LYS A 460 12.28 -33.74 -4.43
N LYS A 461 13.34 -34.36 -4.95
CA LYS A 461 14.63 -33.69 -5.14
C LYS A 461 14.54 -32.49 -6.09
N VAL A 462 13.82 -32.65 -7.21
CA VAL A 462 13.60 -31.54 -8.16
C VAL A 462 12.83 -30.41 -7.47
N LYS A 463 11.85 -30.74 -6.62
CA LYS A 463 11.13 -29.76 -5.80
C LYS A 463 12.01 -29.07 -4.76
N GLU A 464 12.90 -29.79 -4.09
CA GLU A 464 13.90 -29.23 -3.16
C GLU A 464 14.86 -28.25 -3.87
N MET A 465 15.10 -28.43 -5.18
CA MET A 465 15.87 -27.50 -6.01
C MET A 465 15.04 -26.32 -6.53
N GLY A 466 13.77 -26.19 -6.13
CA GLY A 466 12.89 -25.09 -6.49
C GLY A 466 12.14 -25.27 -7.81
N TYR A 467 11.91 -26.51 -8.28
CA TYR A 467 11.20 -26.80 -9.52
C TYR A 467 10.12 -27.87 -9.34
N ASP A 468 8.96 -27.69 -9.98
CA ASP A 468 7.91 -28.70 -10.06
C ASP A 468 7.92 -29.38 -11.43
N ILE A 469 7.41 -30.62 -11.47
CA ILE A 469 7.27 -31.42 -12.70
C ILE A 469 5.79 -31.72 -12.95
N GLU A 470 5.26 -31.24 -14.07
CA GLU A 470 3.93 -31.58 -14.57
C GLU A 470 4.04 -32.63 -15.67
N ASP A 471 3.46 -33.81 -15.43
CA ASP A 471 3.41 -34.87 -16.44
C ASP A 471 2.28 -34.57 -17.44
N SER A 472 2.60 -34.57 -18.74
CA SER A 472 1.62 -34.50 -19.82
C SER A 472 1.77 -35.69 -20.77
N VAL A 473 0.78 -35.90 -21.65
CA VAL A 473 0.83 -36.91 -22.71
C VAL A 473 2.02 -36.69 -23.66
N ARG A 474 2.54 -35.46 -23.75
CA ARG A 474 3.69 -35.08 -24.58
C ARG A 474 5.03 -35.08 -23.84
N GLY A 475 5.06 -35.46 -22.56
CA GLY A 475 6.25 -35.48 -21.71
C GLY A 475 6.12 -34.61 -20.46
N SER A 476 7.18 -34.59 -19.64
CA SER A 476 7.26 -33.82 -18.41
C SER A 476 7.63 -32.36 -18.68
N LYS A 477 6.76 -31.42 -18.25
CA LYS A 477 7.05 -29.98 -18.23
C LYS A 477 7.61 -29.60 -16.87
N VAL A 478 8.69 -28.84 -16.85
CA VAL A 478 9.31 -28.33 -15.62
C VAL A 478 8.93 -26.86 -15.45
N ARG A 479 8.53 -26.48 -14.24
CA ARG A 479 8.22 -25.10 -13.87
C ARG A 479 8.89 -24.74 -12.55
N LYS A 480 8.94 -23.45 -12.21
CA LYS A 480 9.48 -23.00 -10.93
C LYS A 480 8.49 -23.33 -9.80
N SER A 481 8.95 -24.02 -8.75
CA SER A 481 8.14 -24.30 -7.54
C SER A 481 7.83 -23.01 -6.79
N SER A 482 6.71 -23.00 -6.08
CA SER A 482 6.43 -22.04 -5.00
C SER A 482 7.41 -22.14 -3.85
#